data_AF-A0A8T8WMK5-F1
#
_entry.id   AF-A0A8T8WMK5-F1
#
_cell.length_a   1.000
_cell.length_b   1.000
_cell.length_c   1.000
_cell.angle_alpha   90.00
_cell.angle_beta   90.00
_cell.angle_gamma   90.00
#
_symmetry.space_group_name_H-M   'P 1'
#
loop_
_entity.id
_entity.type
_entity.pdbx_description
1 polymer ?
#
loop_
_entity_poly.entity_id
_entity_poly.type
_entity_poly.pdbx_seq_one_letter_code
_entity_poly.pdbx_strand_id
1 'polypeptide(L)'
;MPTSNRSPTTPPFNILLVTNSEPDPANQTLAIAHEFLAHSHNLRVHLASFAELAPSIKQLNHDRTTHHEATFHSLPGPSKREASDKNGFVQQNAFHGHSSCADTLRTYTQLLPQSRIPWTGPEYVTLYNHIGIIVADIFPLVIVVDATLAPGVDVCRTLKWRHVLVGSGLAHESLPPSPGRMSVYVPFRCVYSTKATDQTIASDPDSSP
;
A
#
# COMPACT_ATOMS: atom_id res chain seq x y z
N MET A 1 -29.61 19.03 38.92
CA MET A 1 -29.24 17.69 38.44
C MET A 1 -29.46 17.65 36.93
N PRO A 2 -28.43 17.76 36.07
CA PRO A 2 -28.63 17.52 34.64
C PRO A 2 -28.36 16.04 34.35
N THR A 3 -29.39 15.34 33.88
CA THR A 3 -29.30 13.97 33.35
C THR A 3 -28.60 14.03 32.00
N SER A 4 -27.38 13.50 31.95
CA SER A 4 -26.60 13.35 30.72
C SER A 4 -27.25 12.27 29.85
N ASN A 5 -27.97 12.69 28.80
CA ASN A 5 -28.46 11.83 27.73
C ASN A 5 -27.27 11.35 26.90
N ARG A 6 -26.63 10.25 27.31
CA ARG A 6 -25.68 9.53 26.45
C ARG A 6 -26.49 8.63 25.52
N SER A 7 -26.63 9.02 24.25
CA SER A 7 -27.13 8.16 23.18
C SER A 7 -26.32 6.84 23.16
N PRO A 8 -26.92 5.70 22.82
CA PRO A 8 -26.21 4.43 22.74
C PRO A 8 -25.16 4.51 21.62
N THR A 9 -23.91 4.74 21.99
CA THR A 9 -22.78 4.70 21.07
C THR A 9 -22.60 3.26 20.60
N THR A 10 -23.08 2.95 19.40
CA THR A 10 -22.69 1.74 18.67
C THR A 10 -21.16 1.65 18.64
N PRO A 11 -20.57 0.45 18.87
CA PRO A 11 -19.13 0.29 18.84
C PRO A 11 -18.59 0.65 17.44
N PRO A 12 -17.41 1.29 17.37
CA PRO A 12 -16.83 1.70 16.10
C PRO A 12 -16.42 0.48 15.28
N PHE A 13 -16.63 0.55 13.97
CA PHE A 13 -16.23 -0.52 13.04
C PHE A 13 -14.74 -0.44 12.74
N ASN A 14 -14.08 -1.59 12.63
CA ASN A 14 -12.66 -1.66 12.27
C ASN A 14 -12.51 -1.74 10.74
N ILE A 15 -11.61 -0.96 10.17
CA ILE A 15 -11.16 -1.09 8.78
C ILE A 15 -9.67 -1.39 8.82
N LEU A 16 -9.26 -2.40 8.04
CA LEU A 16 -7.86 -2.77 7.90
C LEU A 16 -7.37 -2.37 6.51
N LEU A 17 -6.30 -1.59 6.45
CA LEU A 17 -5.57 -1.28 5.22
C LEU A 17 -4.26 -2.06 5.22
N VAL A 18 -4.00 -2.84 4.18
CA VAL A 18 -2.79 -3.66 4.05
C VAL A 18 -2.04 -3.23 2.80
N THR A 19 -0.81 -2.74 2.97
CA THR A 19 -0.03 -2.19 1.86
C THR A 19 1.43 -2.55 1.95
N ASN A 20 2.09 -2.57 0.81
CA ASN A 20 3.53 -2.55 0.73
C ASN A 20 4.12 -1.20 1.16
N SER A 21 5.45 -1.14 1.36
CA SER A 21 6.15 0.08 1.73
C SER A 21 6.67 0.89 0.53
N GLU A 22 6.49 0.40 -0.71
CA GLU A 22 6.90 1.18 -1.88
C GLU A 22 6.08 2.49 -1.99
N PRO A 23 6.70 3.59 -2.45
CA PRO A 23 6.07 4.91 -2.44
C PRO A 23 4.69 4.95 -3.12
N ASP A 24 4.55 4.31 -4.28
CA ASP A 24 3.32 4.34 -5.06
C ASP A 24 2.13 3.70 -4.31
N PRO A 25 2.17 2.39 -3.95
CA PRO A 25 1.07 1.76 -3.21
C PRO A 25 0.89 2.33 -1.81
N ALA A 26 1.98 2.68 -1.11
CA ALA A 26 1.91 3.23 0.23
C ALA A 26 1.21 4.58 0.27
N ASN A 27 1.53 5.50 -0.64
CA ASN A 27 0.91 6.82 -0.70
C ASN A 27 -0.60 6.74 -1.00
N GLN A 28 -1.01 5.85 -1.90
CA GLN A 28 -2.42 5.63 -2.17
C GLN A 28 -3.17 5.15 -0.93
N THR A 29 -2.57 4.20 -0.20
CA THR A 29 -3.13 3.66 1.04
C THR A 29 -3.18 4.72 2.15
N LEU A 30 -2.14 5.55 2.28
CA LEU A 30 -2.11 6.65 3.24
C LEU A 30 -3.15 7.73 2.92
N ALA A 31 -3.39 8.04 1.66
CA ALA A 31 -4.45 8.97 1.25
C ALA A 31 -5.84 8.41 1.63
N ILE A 32 -6.09 7.12 1.38
CA ILE A 32 -7.35 6.46 1.80
C ILE A 32 -7.48 6.49 3.33
N ALA A 33 -6.40 6.19 4.05
CA ALA A 33 -6.39 6.28 5.51
C ALA A 33 -6.72 7.70 5.95
N HIS A 34 -6.10 8.73 5.34
CA HIS A 34 -6.40 10.12 5.64
C HIS A 34 -7.89 10.45 5.47
N GLU A 35 -8.50 10.02 4.36
CA GLU A 35 -9.92 10.29 4.10
C GLU A 35 -10.86 9.63 5.11
N PHE A 36 -10.66 8.35 5.44
CA PHE A 36 -11.49 7.67 6.44
C PHE A 36 -11.43 8.36 7.79
N LEU A 37 -10.23 8.74 8.14
CA LEU A 37 -9.87 9.17 9.47
C LEU A 37 -10.30 10.65 9.62
N ALA A 38 -10.45 11.42 8.52
CA ALA A 38 -10.97 12.79 8.50
C ALA A 38 -12.52 12.84 8.50
N HIS A 39 -13.18 11.90 7.81
CA HIS A 39 -14.63 11.97 7.57
C HIS A 39 -15.47 11.01 8.43
N SER A 40 -14.84 10.09 9.17
CA SER A 40 -15.56 9.04 9.90
C SER A 40 -15.23 9.01 11.39
N HIS A 41 -16.20 9.39 12.23
CA HIS A 41 -16.06 9.38 13.69
C HIS A 41 -16.40 8.03 14.34
N ASN A 42 -16.90 7.06 13.57
CA ASN A 42 -17.31 5.75 14.07
C ASN A 42 -16.49 4.60 13.46
N LEU A 43 -15.29 4.90 12.96
CA LEU A 43 -14.37 3.93 12.34
C LEU A 43 -13.02 3.94 13.06
N ARG A 44 -12.46 2.75 13.27
CA ARG A 44 -11.08 2.56 13.70
C ARG A 44 -10.25 2.12 12.50
N VAL A 45 -9.26 2.92 12.17
CA VAL A 45 -8.38 2.68 11.03
C VAL A 45 -7.14 1.93 11.51
N HIS A 46 -6.95 0.73 10.98
CA HIS A 46 -5.75 -0.08 11.21
C HIS A 46 -4.95 -0.16 9.92
N LEU A 47 -3.64 0.05 10.00
CA LEU A 47 -2.74 -0.01 8.86
C LEU A 47 -1.69 -1.09 9.10
N ALA A 48 -1.64 -2.09 8.21
CA ALA A 48 -0.65 -3.14 8.22
C ALA A 48 0.34 -2.94 7.06
N SER A 49 1.61 -2.71 7.39
CA SER A 49 2.68 -2.53 6.41
C SER A 49 4.05 -2.81 7.03
N PHE A 50 5.12 -2.66 6.26
CA PHE A 50 6.49 -2.88 6.72
C PHE A 50 7.00 -1.70 7.56
N ALA A 51 8.05 -1.95 8.36
CA ALA A 51 8.59 -0.97 9.30
C ALA A 51 9.00 0.37 8.66
N GLU A 52 9.40 0.34 7.38
CA GLU A 52 9.75 1.53 6.58
C GLU A 52 8.61 2.57 6.51
N LEU A 53 7.34 2.14 6.60
CA LEU A 53 6.18 3.03 6.52
C LEU A 53 5.79 3.65 7.87
N ALA A 54 6.34 3.15 8.98
CA ALA A 54 6.00 3.62 10.32
C ALA A 54 6.19 5.14 10.52
N PRO A 55 7.24 5.80 9.99
CA PRO A 55 7.41 7.26 10.10
C PRO A 55 6.29 8.04 9.42
N SER A 56 5.86 7.63 8.22
CA SER A 56 4.78 8.29 7.48
C SER A 56 3.43 8.18 8.21
N ILE A 57 3.19 7.06 8.90
CA ILE A 57 1.97 6.87 9.70
C ILE A 57 2.02 7.70 10.99
N LYS A 58 3.19 7.82 11.62
CA LYS A 58 3.38 8.73 12.75
C LYS A 58 3.11 10.17 12.34
N GLN A 59 3.59 10.59 11.17
CA GLN A 59 3.30 11.91 10.62
C GLN A 59 1.81 12.07 10.33
N LEU A 60 1.16 11.08 9.69
CA LEU A 60 -0.29 11.08 9.46
C LEU A 60 -1.08 11.29 10.75
N ASN A 61 -0.66 10.66 11.85
CA ASN A 61 -1.29 10.82 13.16
C ASN A 61 -0.94 12.17 13.81
N HIS A 62 0.25 12.71 13.59
CA HIS A 62 0.68 14.00 14.14
C HIS A 62 0.00 15.20 13.47
N ASP A 63 -0.17 15.16 12.15
CA ASP A 63 -0.74 16.26 11.36
C ASP A 63 -2.26 16.43 11.61
N ARG A 64 -2.85 15.60 12.47
CA ARG A 64 -4.27 15.58 12.78
C ARG A 64 -4.60 16.37 14.03
N THR A 65 -5.55 17.29 13.86
CA THR A 65 -6.20 18.02 14.95
C THR A 65 -7.35 17.22 15.59
N THR A 66 -7.77 16.11 14.96
CA THR A 66 -8.84 15.23 15.43
C THR A 66 -8.31 14.13 16.36
N HIS A 67 -9.07 13.76 17.41
CA HIS A 67 -8.73 12.70 18.37
C HIS A 67 -8.69 11.24 17.81
N HIS A 68 -8.70 11.04 16.48
CA HIS A 68 -8.72 9.71 15.87
C HIS A 68 -7.37 9.43 15.19
N GLU A 69 -6.66 8.44 15.71
CA GLU A 69 -5.35 8.00 15.23
C GLU A 69 -5.45 6.65 14.52
N ALA A 70 -4.62 6.45 13.49
CA ALA A 70 -4.46 5.16 12.84
C ALA A 70 -3.56 4.25 13.69
N THR A 71 -3.98 3.00 13.87
CA THR A 71 -3.17 1.98 14.57
C THR A 71 -2.28 1.26 13.56
N PHE A 72 -0.96 1.29 13.79
CA PHE A 72 0.00 0.61 12.92
C PHE A 72 0.30 -0.82 13.38
N HIS A 73 0.30 -1.75 12.42
CA HIS A 73 0.70 -3.15 12.57
C HIS A 73 1.88 -3.43 11.65
N SER A 74 3.05 -3.69 12.23
CA SER A 74 4.23 -3.99 11.43
C SER A 74 4.15 -5.41 10.88
N LEU A 75 4.37 -5.56 9.57
CA LEU A 75 4.53 -6.84 8.92
C LEU A 75 5.98 -7.35 9.10
N PRO A 76 6.17 -8.66 9.29
CA PRO A 76 7.49 -9.27 9.42
C PRO A 76 8.13 -9.52 8.06
N GLY A 77 9.46 -9.68 8.06
CA GLY A 77 10.21 -10.03 6.85
C GLY A 77 10.48 -8.85 5.92
N PRO A 78 11.08 -9.11 4.75
CA PRO A 78 11.50 -8.05 3.84
C PRO A 78 10.30 -7.42 3.13
N SER A 79 10.36 -6.12 2.89
CA SER A 79 9.45 -5.44 1.95
C SER A 79 9.63 -6.00 0.53
N LYS A 80 8.71 -5.68 -0.39
CA LYS A 80 8.85 -6.16 -1.78
C LYS A 80 10.09 -5.58 -2.45
N ARG A 81 10.43 -4.32 -2.16
CA ARG A 81 11.69 -3.70 -2.58
C ARG A 81 12.88 -4.46 -2.03
N GLU A 82 12.96 -4.69 -0.71
CA GLU A 82 14.07 -5.42 -0.09
C GLU A 82 14.21 -6.85 -0.64
N ALA A 83 13.10 -7.54 -0.85
CA ALA A 83 13.08 -8.86 -1.47
C ALA A 83 13.54 -8.82 -2.94
N SER A 84 13.16 -7.79 -3.68
CA SER A 84 13.57 -7.61 -5.08
C SER A 84 15.07 -7.31 -5.20
N ASP A 85 15.59 -6.48 -4.30
CA ASP A 85 17.00 -6.11 -4.21
C ASP A 85 17.86 -7.33 -3.84
N LYS A 86 17.42 -8.12 -2.86
CA LYS A 86 18.05 -9.39 -2.47
C LYS A 86 18.17 -10.36 -3.64
N ASN A 87 17.19 -10.37 -4.55
CA ASN A 87 17.20 -11.23 -5.74
C ASN A 87 18.00 -10.63 -6.91
N GLY A 88 18.61 -9.45 -6.74
CA GLY A 88 19.41 -8.77 -7.76
C GLY A 88 18.58 -8.12 -8.87
N PHE A 89 17.28 -7.87 -8.66
CA PHE A 89 16.39 -7.36 -9.70
C PHE A 89 16.76 -5.93 -10.14
N VAL A 90 17.07 -5.04 -9.19
CA VAL A 90 17.46 -3.63 -9.47
C VAL A 90 18.81 -3.54 -10.17
N GLN A 91 19.74 -4.46 -9.89
CA GLN A 91 21.06 -4.51 -10.51
C GLN A 91 21.04 -4.93 -11.98
N GLN A 92 19.94 -5.56 -12.44
CA GLN A 92 19.86 -6.14 -13.78
C GLN A 92 19.29 -5.21 -14.86
N ASN A 93 18.92 -3.94 -14.56
CA ASN A 93 18.37 -3.01 -15.56
C ASN A 93 17.35 -3.69 -16.49
N ALA A 94 16.42 -4.47 -15.93
CA ALA A 94 15.66 -5.55 -16.59
C ALA A 94 14.80 -5.15 -17.81
N PHE A 95 14.69 -3.86 -18.12
CA PHE A 95 13.90 -3.33 -19.23
C PHE A 95 14.70 -2.48 -20.23
N HIS A 96 16.01 -2.28 -20.01
CA HIS A 96 16.86 -1.59 -20.98
C HIS A 96 17.38 -2.58 -22.04
N GLY A 97 16.64 -2.66 -23.15
CA GLY A 97 17.12 -3.24 -24.41
C GLY A 97 16.59 -4.64 -24.70
N HIS A 98 15.40 -4.73 -25.32
CA HIS A 98 15.00 -5.94 -26.03
C HIS A 98 15.79 -6.01 -27.35
N SER A 99 17.06 -6.42 -27.29
CA SER A 99 17.90 -6.64 -28.47
C SER A 99 17.52 -7.91 -29.23
N SER A 100 16.88 -8.88 -28.57
CA SER A 100 16.54 -10.19 -29.14
C SER A 100 15.20 -10.74 -28.62
N CYS A 101 14.60 -11.64 -29.41
CA CYS A 101 13.46 -12.46 -28.99
C CYS A 101 13.80 -13.31 -27.75
N ALA A 102 15.04 -13.79 -27.64
CA ALA A 102 15.50 -14.55 -26.48
C ALA A 102 15.51 -13.70 -25.19
N ASP A 103 15.93 -12.43 -25.29
CA ASP A 103 15.93 -11.50 -24.16
C ASP A 103 14.49 -11.19 -23.72
N THR A 104 13.59 -11.01 -24.68
CA THR A 104 12.17 -10.81 -24.42
C THR A 104 11.56 -12.03 -23.71
N LEU A 105 11.81 -13.25 -24.21
CA LEU A 105 11.35 -14.48 -23.57
C LEU A 105 11.89 -14.62 -22.14
N ARG A 106 13.17 -14.30 -21.92
CA ARG A 106 13.77 -14.31 -20.59
C ARG A 106 13.09 -13.30 -19.65
N THR A 107 12.83 -12.08 -20.12
CA THR A 107 12.10 -11.08 -19.33
C THR A 107 10.71 -11.58 -18.93
N TYR A 108 9.94 -12.13 -19.87
CA TYR A 108 8.58 -12.61 -19.60
C TYR A 108 8.52 -13.86 -18.71
N THR A 109 9.47 -14.78 -18.87
CA THR A 109 9.45 -16.08 -18.17
C THR A 109 10.15 -16.06 -16.82
N GLN A 110 11.16 -15.19 -16.63
CA GLN A 110 11.99 -15.18 -15.42
C GLN A 110 11.87 -13.88 -14.63
N LEU A 111 12.03 -12.73 -15.29
CA LEU A 111 12.12 -11.44 -14.60
C LEU A 111 10.76 -10.91 -14.15
N LEU A 112 9.72 -11.00 -14.99
CA LEU A 112 8.38 -10.52 -14.63
C LEU A 112 7.73 -11.30 -13.47
N PRO A 113 7.83 -12.64 -13.39
CA PRO A 113 7.33 -13.36 -12.22
C PRO A 113 8.08 -13.00 -10.94
N GLN A 114 9.42 -12.91 -11.02
CA GLN A 114 10.27 -12.53 -9.87
C GLN A 114 10.02 -11.10 -9.39
N SER A 115 9.72 -10.17 -10.29
CA SER A 115 9.39 -8.79 -9.91
C SER A 115 8.01 -8.67 -9.24
N ARG A 116 7.09 -9.58 -9.55
CA ARG A 116 5.74 -9.59 -8.97
C ARG A 116 5.72 -10.25 -7.59
N ILE A 117 6.42 -11.37 -7.44
CA ILE A 117 6.51 -12.14 -6.20
C ILE A 117 8.00 -12.36 -5.87
N PRO A 118 8.68 -11.35 -5.30
CA PRO A 118 10.11 -11.45 -5.01
C PRO A 118 10.42 -12.24 -3.72
N TRP A 119 9.43 -12.50 -2.88
CA TRP A 119 9.63 -13.25 -1.65
C TRP A 119 9.93 -14.72 -1.91
N THR A 120 10.81 -15.30 -1.10
CA THR A 120 10.97 -16.76 -1.03
C THR A 120 9.71 -17.41 -0.48
N GLY A 121 9.52 -18.71 -0.72
CA GLY A 121 8.37 -19.46 -0.19
C GLY A 121 8.14 -19.28 1.31
N PRO A 122 9.17 -19.43 2.17
CA PRO A 122 9.04 -19.19 3.60
C PRO A 122 8.67 -17.75 3.95
N GLU A 123 9.31 -16.74 3.35
CA GLU A 123 8.99 -15.32 3.59
C GLU A 123 7.53 -15.01 3.21
N TYR A 124 7.06 -15.56 2.09
CA TYR A 124 5.67 -15.43 1.63
C TYR A 124 4.67 -16.01 2.65
N VAL A 125 4.93 -17.24 3.12
CA VAL A 125 4.07 -17.91 4.10
C VAL A 125 4.07 -17.18 5.44
N THR A 126 5.21 -16.65 5.87
CA THR A 126 5.31 -15.82 7.08
C THR A 126 4.44 -14.57 6.95
N LEU A 127 4.51 -13.85 5.83
CA LEU A 127 3.65 -12.69 5.57
C LEU A 127 2.16 -13.08 5.55
N TYR A 128 1.81 -14.12 4.81
CA TYR A 128 0.45 -14.64 4.72
C TYR A 128 -0.13 -14.96 6.11
N ASN A 129 0.59 -15.73 6.91
CA ASN A 129 0.13 -16.12 8.25
C ASN A 129 -0.01 -14.90 9.17
N HIS A 130 0.94 -13.98 9.13
CA HIS A 130 0.91 -12.79 9.98
C HIS A 130 -0.25 -11.84 9.63
N ILE A 131 -0.53 -11.64 8.34
CA ILE A 131 -1.71 -10.89 7.90
C ILE A 131 -2.99 -11.60 8.35
N GLY A 132 -3.04 -12.93 8.28
CA GLY A 132 -4.15 -13.72 8.79
C GLY A 132 -4.41 -13.53 10.30
N ILE A 133 -3.35 -13.48 11.10
CA ILE A 133 -3.43 -13.19 12.55
C ILE A 133 -4.02 -11.80 12.79
N ILE A 134 -3.50 -10.77 12.09
CA ILE A 134 -4.00 -9.39 12.19
C ILE A 134 -5.50 -9.33 11.86
N VAL A 135 -5.94 -10.03 10.81
CA VAL A 135 -7.36 -10.08 10.42
C VAL A 135 -8.22 -10.74 11.50
N ALA A 136 -7.75 -11.83 12.09
CA ALA A 136 -8.45 -12.52 13.18
C ALA A 136 -8.56 -11.67 14.45
N ASP A 137 -7.49 -10.96 14.81
CA ASP A 137 -7.40 -10.15 16.03
C ASP A 137 -8.26 -8.87 15.93
N ILE A 138 -8.25 -8.20 14.78
CA ILE A 138 -8.98 -6.94 14.58
C ILE A 138 -10.44 -7.17 14.21
N PHE A 139 -10.73 -8.28 13.53
CA PHE A 139 -12.03 -8.58 12.94
C PHE A 139 -12.59 -7.40 12.11
N PRO A 140 -11.91 -7.00 11.01
CA PRO A 140 -12.29 -5.81 10.25
C PRO A 140 -13.60 -6.00 9.48
N LEU A 141 -14.39 -4.94 9.31
CA LEU A 141 -15.60 -4.94 8.49
C LEU A 141 -15.26 -5.19 7.01
N VAL A 142 -14.20 -4.54 6.55
CA VAL A 142 -13.65 -4.60 5.19
C VAL A 142 -12.13 -4.42 5.25
N ILE A 143 -11.43 -5.10 4.35
CA ILE A 143 -9.98 -4.99 4.17
C ILE A 143 -9.69 -4.24 2.87
N VAL A 144 -8.95 -3.15 2.93
CA VAL A 144 -8.41 -2.48 1.74
C VAL A 144 -7.01 -3.03 1.54
N VAL A 145 -6.77 -3.74 0.44
CA VAL A 145 -5.49 -4.41 0.20
C VAL A 145 -4.84 -3.91 -1.08
N ASP A 146 -3.56 -3.60 -0.99
CA ASP A 146 -2.71 -3.33 -2.14
C ASP A 146 -2.64 -4.57 -3.05
N ALA A 147 -3.07 -4.40 -4.30
CA ALA A 147 -3.05 -5.44 -5.32
C ALA A 147 -1.64 -5.98 -5.63
N THR A 148 -0.59 -5.21 -5.30
CA THR A 148 0.80 -5.61 -5.52
C THR A 148 1.39 -6.46 -4.38
N LEU A 149 0.67 -6.56 -3.26
CA LEU A 149 1.02 -7.38 -2.10
C LEU A 149 0.25 -8.72 -2.15
N ALA A 150 0.77 -9.64 -2.97
CA ALA A 150 0.15 -10.96 -3.20
C ALA A 150 -0.23 -11.73 -1.91
N PRO A 151 0.59 -11.80 -0.85
CA PRO A 151 0.21 -12.48 0.40
C PRO A 151 -1.08 -11.93 1.01
N GLY A 152 -1.26 -10.60 0.99
CA GLY A 152 -2.46 -9.96 1.54
C GLY A 152 -3.72 -10.28 0.71
N VAL A 153 -3.58 -10.27 -0.62
CA VAL A 153 -4.66 -10.64 -1.54
C VAL A 153 -5.09 -12.09 -1.32
N ASP A 154 -4.12 -13.00 -1.16
CA ASP A 154 -4.38 -14.41 -0.94
C ASP A 154 -5.05 -14.69 0.40
N VAL A 155 -4.66 -13.98 1.48
CA VAL A 155 -5.35 -14.07 2.78
C VAL A 155 -6.82 -13.66 2.62
N CYS A 156 -7.08 -12.53 1.97
CA CYS A 156 -8.43 -12.02 1.79
C CYS A 156 -9.31 -13.00 0.98
N ARG A 157 -8.74 -13.62 -0.05
CA ARG A 157 -9.43 -14.62 -0.89
C ARG A 157 -9.68 -15.92 -0.13
N THR A 158 -8.66 -16.43 0.56
CA THR A 158 -8.72 -17.72 1.25
C THR A 158 -9.66 -17.68 2.46
N LEU A 159 -9.58 -16.61 3.26
CA LEU A 159 -10.50 -16.39 4.39
C LEU A 159 -11.88 -15.89 3.96
N LYS A 160 -12.11 -15.69 2.65
CA LYS A 160 -13.34 -15.14 2.05
C LYS A 160 -13.78 -13.80 2.67
N TRP A 161 -12.83 -13.03 3.21
CA TRP A 161 -13.10 -11.74 3.83
C TRP A 161 -13.55 -10.71 2.78
N ARG A 162 -14.38 -9.75 3.19
CA ARG A 162 -14.76 -8.63 2.31
C ARG A 162 -13.53 -7.74 2.12
N HIS A 163 -13.12 -7.55 0.88
CA HIS A 163 -11.94 -6.76 0.56
C HIS A 163 -12.12 -5.92 -0.71
N VAL A 164 -11.35 -4.83 -0.77
CA VAL A 164 -11.21 -3.94 -1.92
C VAL A 164 -9.76 -3.96 -2.35
N LEU A 165 -9.52 -4.24 -3.63
CA LEU A 165 -8.19 -4.19 -4.22
C LEU A 165 -7.87 -2.74 -4.62
N VAL A 166 -6.75 -2.23 -4.15
CA VAL A 166 -6.24 -0.90 -4.48
C VAL A 166 -4.92 -1.06 -5.21
N GLY A 167 -4.77 -0.39 -6.35
CA GLY A 167 -3.52 -0.41 -7.09
C GLY A 167 -3.56 0.53 -8.29
N SER A 168 -2.36 0.92 -8.75
CA SER A 168 -2.18 1.58 -10.03
C SER A 168 -2.57 0.64 -11.19
N GLY A 169 -3.04 1.19 -12.31
CA GLY A 169 -3.67 0.45 -13.42
C GLY A 169 -2.87 -0.75 -13.95
N LEU A 170 -1.55 -0.77 -13.79
CA LEU A 170 -0.68 -1.90 -14.16
C LEU A 170 -0.92 -3.20 -13.36
N ALA A 171 -1.53 -3.12 -12.17
CA ALA A 171 -1.79 -4.30 -11.34
C ALA A 171 -3.05 -5.07 -11.78
N HIS A 172 -4.01 -4.42 -12.44
CA HIS A 172 -5.30 -5.00 -12.82
C HIS A 172 -5.18 -6.10 -13.88
N GLU A 173 -4.21 -5.99 -14.79
CA GLU A 173 -4.04 -6.94 -15.90
C GLU A 173 -3.42 -8.27 -15.48
N SER A 174 -2.79 -8.34 -14.30
CA SER A 174 -2.03 -9.51 -13.85
C SER A 174 -2.74 -10.40 -12.82
N LEU A 175 -3.90 -9.99 -12.31
CA LEU A 175 -4.66 -10.79 -11.36
C LEU A 175 -5.65 -11.68 -12.12
N PRO A 176 -5.73 -12.99 -11.80
CA PRO A 176 -6.78 -13.83 -12.38
C PRO A 176 -8.14 -13.26 -11.98
N PRO A 177 -9.11 -13.20 -12.91
CA PRO A 177 -10.43 -12.66 -12.63
C PRO A 177 -11.05 -13.44 -11.48
N SER A 178 -11.42 -12.76 -10.39
CA SER A 178 -12.17 -13.39 -9.30
C SER A 178 -13.60 -13.64 -9.78
N PRO A 179 -14.08 -14.89 -9.83
CA PRO A 179 -15.46 -15.16 -10.21
C PRO A 179 -16.41 -14.59 -9.14
N GLY A 180 -17.25 -13.63 -9.54
CA GLY A 180 -18.47 -13.26 -8.80
C GLY A 180 -18.39 -12.09 -7.79
N ARG A 181 -17.36 -11.23 -7.80
CA ARG A 181 -17.36 -10.00 -6.99
C ARG A 181 -16.95 -8.78 -7.80
N MET A 182 -17.72 -7.71 -7.63
CA MET A 182 -17.49 -6.40 -8.24
C MET A 182 -16.16 -5.83 -7.73
N SER A 183 -15.13 -5.82 -8.58
CA SER A 183 -13.91 -5.07 -8.32
C SER A 183 -14.22 -3.60 -8.56
N VAL A 184 -14.43 -2.84 -7.49
CA VAL A 184 -14.59 -1.38 -7.60
C VAL A 184 -13.21 -0.78 -7.74
N TYR A 185 -12.84 -0.47 -8.98
CA TYR A 185 -11.66 0.32 -9.30
C TYR A 185 -11.95 1.78 -8.98
N VAL A 186 -11.21 2.35 -8.03
CA VAL A 186 -11.20 3.79 -7.79
C VAL A 186 -9.88 4.32 -8.35
N PRO A 187 -9.86 4.91 -9.57
CA PRO A 187 -8.68 5.60 -10.04
C PRO A 187 -8.42 6.81 -9.14
N PHE A 188 -7.50 6.67 -8.19
CA PHE A 188 -7.04 7.82 -7.42
C PHE A 188 -5.99 8.55 -8.26
N ARG A 189 -6.36 9.74 -8.76
CA ARG A 189 -5.41 10.71 -9.28
C ARG A 189 -4.79 11.40 -8.07
N CYS A 190 -3.64 10.92 -7.62
CA CYS A 190 -2.87 11.57 -6.57
C CYS A 190 -2.34 12.90 -7.12
N VAL A 191 -2.96 14.03 -6.77
CA VAL A 191 -2.47 15.37 -7.10
C VAL A 191 -1.81 15.94 -5.85
N TYR A 192 -0.62 15.45 -5.51
CA TYR A 192 0.31 16.24 -4.71
C TYR A 192 1.13 17.09 -5.66
N SER A 193 0.67 18.32 -5.90
CA SER A 193 1.49 19.37 -6.46
C SER A 193 2.50 19.77 -5.39
N THR A 194 3.73 19.29 -5.48
CA THR A 194 4.84 19.96 -4.81
C THR A 194 4.90 21.37 -5.38
N LYS A 195 4.61 22.38 -4.56
CA LYS A 195 4.95 23.76 -4.92
C LYS A 195 6.47 23.79 -5.05
N ALA A 196 6.95 23.84 -6.29
CA ALA A 196 8.29 24.29 -6.58
C ALA A 196 8.39 25.70 -6.01
N THR A 197 9.24 25.88 -4.99
CA THR A 197 9.58 27.19 -4.49
C THR A 197 10.38 27.90 -5.58
N ASP A 198 9.70 28.86 -6.20
CA ASP A 198 10.25 29.86 -7.10
C ASP A 198 11.28 30.70 -6.35
N GLN A 199 12.55 30.62 -6.77
CA GLN A 199 13.51 31.72 -6.59
C GLN A 199 14.20 31.96 -7.92
N THR A 200 13.58 32.84 -8.70
CA THR A 200 14.16 33.55 -9.84
C THR A 200 14.76 34.87 -9.36
N ILE A 201 16.10 34.99 -9.29
CA ILE A 201 16.89 36.25 -9.38
C ILE A 201 18.34 35.81 -9.73
N ALA A 202 19.08 36.25 -10.74
CA ALA A 202 18.87 37.04 -11.95
C ALA A 202 20.12 36.81 -12.84
N SER A 203 19.96 36.73 -14.16
CA SER A 203 21.01 36.95 -15.18
C SER A 203 21.61 38.36 -14.99
N ASP A 204 22.87 38.71 -15.25
CA ASP A 204 23.74 38.58 -16.44
C ASP A 204 25.02 39.45 -16.16
N PRO A 205 25.99 39.69 -17.07
CA PRO A 205 26.71 38.82 -18.00
C PRO A 205 28.26 39.08 -17.97
N ASP A 206 29.00 38.29 -18.74
CA ASP A 206 30.23 38.64 -19.48
C ASP A 206 31.52 39.08 -18.73
N SER A 207 32.62 38.32 -18.95
CA SER A 207 33.96 38.81 -19.37
C SER A 207 35.05 37.80 -18.98
N SER A 208 35.46 36.96 -19.93
CA SER A 208 36.82 36.38 -19.97
C SER A 208 37.81 37.46 -20.48
N PRO A 209 39.09 37.33 -20.16
CA PRO A 209 39.98 36.52 -20.99
C PRO A 209 40.83 35.50 -20.22
#